data_AF-A0A937FEG9-F1
#
_entry.id   AF-A0A937FEG9-F1
#
_cell.length_a   1.000
_cell.length_b   1.000
_cell.length_c   1.000
_cell.angle_alpha   90.00
_cell.angle_beta   90.00
_cell.angle_gamma   90.00
#
_symmetry.space_group_name_H-M   'P 1'
#
loop_
_entity.id
_entity.type
_entity.pdbx_description
1 polymer ?
#
loop_
_entity_poly.entity_id
_entity_poly.type
_entity_poly.pdbx_seq_one_letter_code
_entity_poly.pdbx_strand_id
1 'polypeptide(L)'
;MIIPPKNSHTTINSGQCRSEQKEKSCDEKIRTGNEIPGSNTLPSNQVVRHETREKVPMREAGGAVDASNDNRSTFLKLLSGQLWSMALELLYKDCYLSPSQLEVGEKQIMKFYEPVSTQSLGKVHQQYVSRIKMAGEYIAKDPEKRYVQLPDRYFSTHNPFGFRGTKAWYDKKKKRKAQIEAKSILHKQLTRILKAKKKEKNRESLNLKLFRECEAQIAKLKDSRSIHRPKTKYGVRACCFLNSH
;
A
#
# COMPACT_ATOMS: atom_id res chain seq x y z
N MET A 1 39.59 17.40 63.94
CA MET A 1 40.33 16.15 63.61
C MET A 1 40.29 15.94 62.10
N ILE A 2 41.34 15.32 61.55
CA ILE A 2 41.43 14.76 60.19
C ILE A 2 41.38 15.77 59.02
N ILE A 3 42.40 15.70 58.15
CA ILE A 3 42.46 16.33 56.81
C ILE A 3 42.63 15.18 55.76
N PRO A 4 42.78 15.41 54.43
CA PRO A 4 42.12 14.58 53.42
C PRO A 4 43.01 13.45 52.85
N PRO A 5 42.54 12.73 51.83
CA PRO A 5 43.04 13.04 50.47
C PRO A 5 41.88 13.17 49.44
N LYS A 6 41.93 14.01 48.41
CA LYS A 6 42.90 14.15 47.30
C LYS A 6 43.04 12.88 46.45
N ASN A 7 42.39 12.89 45.28
CA ASN A 7 42.82 12.14 44.10
C ASN A 7 42.55 13.02 42.86
N SER A 8 43.17 12.74 41.72
CA SER A 8 43.32 13.73 40.64
C SER A 8 43.57 13.09 39.27
N HIS A 9 43.57 13.92 38.22
CA HIS A 9 43.87 13.60 36.80
C HIS A 9 42.74 12.89 36.01
N THR A 10 42.56 13.03 34.68
CA THR A 10 43.28 13.87 33.66
C THR A 10 42.42 14.18 32.39
N THR A 11 42.88 15.17 31.60
CA THR A 11 42.40 15.70 30.27
C THR A 11 42.36 14.68 29.10
N ILE A 12 41.79 14.91 27.89
CA ILE A 12 41.90 16.00 26.87
C ILE A 12 40.54 16.12 26.12
N ASN A 13 39.87 17.27 25.97
CA ASN A 13 40.04 18.45 25.06
C ASN A 13 39.79 18.19 23.53
N SER A 14 39.44 19.26 22.79
CA SER A 14 39.08 19.38 21.35
C SER A 14 37.67 18.88 20.94
N GLY A 15 36.96 19.55 20.02
CA GLY A 15 37.26 20.82 19.33
C GLY A 15 36.04 21.46 18.64
N GLN A 16 36.08 22.77 18.38
CA GLN A 16 34.93 23.59 17.94
C GLN A 16 35.32 24.60 16.83
N CYS A 17 34.84 24.37 15.61
CA CYS A 17 34.70 25.30 14.46
C CYS A 17 33.69 24.62 13.51
N ARG A 18 32.59 25.18 13.00
CA ARG A 18 32.12 26.55 12.70
C ARG A 18 32.66 27.20 11.41
N SER A 19 31.99 26.90 10.31
CA SER A 19 31.52 27.84 9.27
C SER A 19 30.39 27.11 8.49
N GLU A 20 29.24 27.68 8.09
CA GLU A 20 29.00 28.93 7.34
C GLU A 20 29.67 28.86 5.94
N GLN A 21 29.02 29.12 4.81
CA GLN A 21 27.61 29.41 4.47
C GLN A 21 27.41 29.08 2.97
N LYS A 22 26.18 28.71 2.55
CA LYS A 22 25.63 29.26 1.29
C LYS A 22 24.13 29.05 1.13
N GLU A 23 23.42 30.17 1.09
CA GLU A 23 22.03 30.25 0.64
C GLU A 23 21.95 30.07 -0.88
N LYS A 24 20.77 29.67 -1.36
CA LYS A 24 20.25 30.15 -2.65
C LYS A 24 18.72 30.11 -2.62
N SER A 25 18.10 31.28 -2.45
CA SER A 25 16.68 31.44 -2.77
C SER A 25 16.45 31.23 -4.27
N CYS A 26 15.29 30.66 -4.59
CA CYS A 26 14.57 30.86 -5.84
C CYS A 26 13.09 31.07 -5.50
N ASP A 27 12.74 32.24 -4.96
CA ASP A 27 11.36 32.70 -4.87
C ASP A 27 10.78 32.91 -6.29
N GLU A 28 9.76 32.14 -6.68
CA GLU A 28 8.85 32.63 -7.72
C GLU A 28 7.38 32.19 -7.54
N LYS A 29 6.58 33.17 -7.10
CA LYS A 29 5.16 33.39 -7.42
C LYS A 29 4.19 32.21 -7.21
N ILE A 30 3.62 32.18 -6.01
CA ILE A 30 2.20 31.82 -5.84
C ILE A 30 1.38 32.73 -6.77
N ARG A 31 0.60 32.16 -7.70
CA ARG A 31 -0.36 32.90 -8.51
C ARG A 31 -1.78 32.47 -8.16
N THR A 32 -2.38 33.20 -7.22
CA THR A 32 -3.82 33.14 -6.94
C THR A 32 -4.60 33.58 -8.19
N GLY A 33 -5.67 32.86 -8.51
CA GLY A 33 -6.44 33.09 -9.74
C GLY A 33 -7.86 32.56 -9.63
N ASN A 34 -8.70 33.25 -8.85
CA ASN A 34 -10.15 33.08 -8.92
C ASN A 34 -10.66 33.89 -10.12
N GLU A 35 -10.97 33.23 -11.24
CA GLU A 35 -11.72 33.84 -12.32
C GLU A 35 -12.99 33.05 -12.57
N ILE A 36 -14.14 33.67 -12.27
CA ILE A 36 -15.47 33.20 -12.65
C ILE A 36 -15.99 34.13 -13.74
N PRO A 37 -16.06 33.63 -14.99
CA PRO A 37 -17.11 33.99 -15.91
C PRO A 37 -18.10 32.80 -16.06
N GLY A 38 -19.40 32.99 -16.16
CA GLY A 38 -20.13 34.26 -16.21
C GLY A 38 -21.23 34.24 -17.27
N SER A 39 -22.35 33.56 -16.96
CA SER A 39 -23.65 33.63 -17.66
C SER A 39 -23.73 33.17 -19.13
N ASN A 40 -24.98 32.93 -19.55
CA ASN A 40 -25.54 32.81 -20.90
C ASN A 40 -25.57 31.39 -21.52
N THR A 41 -26.66 30.93 -22.17
CA THR A 41 -28.07 31.42 -22.23
C THR A 41 -28.98 30.24 -22.67
N LEU A 42 -30.21 30.15 -22.15
CA LEU A 42 -31.27 29.25 -22.63
C LEU A 42 -31.93 29.81 -23.91
N PRO A 43 -32.38 28.96 -24.85
CA PRO A 43 -33.85 28.84 -24.99
C PRO A 43 -34.41 27.47 -25.44
N SER A 44 -35.57 27.14 -24.84
CA SER A 44 -36.81 26.60 -25.42
C SER A 44 -36.81 25.62 -26.61
N ASN A 45 -37.39 24.43 -26.42
CA ASN A 45 -38.78 24.11 -26.86
C ASN A 45 -39.26 22.76 -26.29
N GLN A 46 -40.44 22.71 -25.65
CA GLN A 46 -41.74 22.21 -26.18
C GLN A 46 -41.71 20.73 -26.62
N VAL A 47 -42.26 19.80 -25.82
CA VAL A 47 -43.69 19.43 -25.67
C VAL A 47 -44.20 18.53 -26.81
N VAL A 48 -44.47 17.26 -26.48
CA VAL A 48 -45.67 16.48 -26.87
C VAL A 48 -45.99 15.54 -25.69
N ARG A 49 -47.27 15.42 -25.32
CA ARG A 49 -47.81 14.28 -24.55
C ARG A 49 -48.57 13.36 -25.51
N HIS A 50 -48.51 12.06 -25.31
CA HIS A 50 -49.61 11.17 -25.69
C HIS A 50 -49.75 10.03 -24.69
N GLU A 51 -50.95 9.89 -24.12
CA GLU A 51 -51.37 8.71 -23.37
C GLU A 51 -52.16 7.79 -24.30
N THR A 52 -51.90 6.48 -24.24
CA THR A 52 -52.84 5.44 -24.63
C THR A 52 -52.65 4.22 -23.72
N ARG A 53 -53.70 3.43 -23.54
CA ARG A 53 -53.96 2.68 -22.30
C ARG A 53 -54.15 1.17 -22.56
N GLU A 54 -53.63 0.36 -21.62
CA GLU A 54 -53.87 -1.09 -21.42
C GLU A 54 -53.55 -2.03 -22.61
N LYS A 55 -52.83 -3.14 -22.42
CA LYS A 55 -53.25 -4.30 -21.60
C LYS A 55 -52.06 -5.13 -21.11
N VAL A 56 -52.29 -5.83 -19.99
CA VAL A 56 -51.38 -6.84 -19.41
C VAL A 56 -51.90 -8.24 -19.74
N PRO A 57 -51.02 -9.18 -20.11
CA PRO A 57 -51.08 -10.49 -19.47
C PRO A 57 -49.71 -10.96 -18.95
N MET A 58 -49.66 -11.03 -17.62
CA MET A 58 -48.78 -11.80 -16.75
C MET A 58 -47.99 -12.96 -17.40
N ARG A 59 -46.66 -12.95 -17.24
CA ARG A 59 -45.89 -14.19 -16.99
C ARG A 59 -44.63 -13.90 -16.19
N GLU A 60 -44.57 -14.40 -14.97
CA GLU A 60 -43.46 -14.16 -14.04
C GLU A 60 -42.26 -15.08 -14.36
N ALA A 61 -41.08 -14.48 -14.47
CA ALA A 61 -39.80 -15.18 -14.58
C ALA A 61 -38.66 -14.39 -13.89
N GLY A 62 -39.01 -13.61 -12.84
CA GLY A 62 -38.13 -12.63 -12.20
C GLY A 62 -37.85 -12.95 -10.72
N GLY A 63 -37.20 -14.08 -10.43
CA GLY A 63 -36.88 -14.48 -9.05
C GLY A 63 -35.38 -14.61 -8.72
N ALA A 64 -34.49 -14.59 -9.71
CA ALA A 64 -33.08 -14.96 -9.54
C ALA A 64 -32.07 -13.81 -9.72
N VAL A 65 -32.50 -12.66 -10.26
CA VAL A 65 -31.59 -11.58 -10.66
C VAL A 65 -31.23 -10.68 -9.48
N ASP A 66 -32.24 -10.23 -8.72
CA ASP A 66 -32.08 -9.24 -7.65
C ASP A 66 -31.33 -9.78 -6.43
N ALA A 67 -31.69 -10.99 -5.97
CA ALA A 67 -31.05 -11.62 -4.82
C ALA A 67 -29.52 -11.78 -4.99
N SER A 68 -29.03 -11.98 -6.21
CA SER A 68 -27.59 -12.05 -6.50
C SER A 68 -26.92 -10.66 -6.38
N ASN A 69 -27.62 -9.62 -6.82
CA ASN A 69 -27.15 -8.23 -6.74
C ASN A 69 -27.17 -7.70 -5.29
N ASP A 70 -28.21 -8.02 -4.51
CA ASP A 70 -28.32 -7.64 -3.10
C ASP A 70 -27.30 -8.36 -2.21
N ASN A 71 -27.03 -9.64 -2.46
CA ASN A 71 -25.93 -10.36 -1.80
C ASN A 71 -24.55 -9.74 -2.12
N ARG A 72 -24.36 -9.16 -3.32
CA ARG A 72 -23.17 -8.36 -3.62
C ARG A 72 -23.21 -7.01 -2.90
N SER A 73 -24.33 -6.29 -2.91
CA SER A 73 -24.44 -4.93 -2.35
C SER A 73 -24.22 -4.91 -0.82
N THR A 74 -24.79 -5.89 -0.12
CA THR A 74 -24.61 -6.10 1.33
C THR A 74 -23.16 -6.46 1.68
N PHE A 75 -22.54 -7.39 0.93
CA PHE A 75 -21.13 -7.74 1.14
C PHE A 75 -20.17 -6.58 0.83
N LEU A 76 -20.48 -5.74 -0.17
CA LEU A 76 -19.74 -4.51 -0.45
C LEU A 76 -19.86 -3.49 0.70
N LYS A 77 -21.07 -3.28 1.24
CA LYS A 77 -21.30 -2.43 2.43
C LYS A 77 -20.51 -2.94 3.64
N LEU A 78 -20.55 -4.26 3.92
CA LEU A 78 -19.79 -4.87 5.01
C LEU A 78 -18.28 -4.64 4.87
N LEU A 79 -17.69 -4.93 3.71
CA LEU A 79 -16.24 -4.78 3.50
C LEU A 79 -15.77 -3.32 3.45
N SER A 80 -16.62 -2.39 3.01
CA SER A 80 -16.31 -0.96 2.98
C SER A 80 -16.44 -0.34 4.38
N GLY A 81 -17.51 -0.64 5.12
CA GLY A 81 -17.67 -0.24 6.52
C GLY A 81 -16.55 -0.76 7.43
N GLN A 82 -16.18 -2.04 7.31
CA GLN A 82 -15.03 -2.60 8.05
C GLN A 82 -13.70 -1.89 7.73
N LEU A 83 -13.48 -1.49 6.47
CA LEU A 83 -12.30 -0.72 6.08
C LEU A 83 -12.38 0.72 6.60
N TRP A 84 -13.57 1.31 6.63
CA TRP A 84 -13.81 2.68 7.07
C TRP A 84 -13.63 2.85 8.57
N SER A 85 -14.18 1.96 9.40
CA SER A 85 -13.93 1.98 10.86
C SER A 85 -12.43 1.87 11.18
N MET A 86 -11.70 1.02 10.45
CA MET A 86 -10.24 0.92 10.58
C MET A 86 -9.50 2.18 10.08
N ALA A 87 -10.07 2.92 9.12
CA ALA A 87 -9.51 4.20 8.69
C ALA A 87 -9.69 5.26 9.78
N LEU A 88 -10.86 5.32 10.42
CA LEU A 88 -11.14 6.23 11.54
C LEU A 88 -10.16 5.96 12.69
N GLU A 89 -10.08 4.71 13.15
CA GLU A 89 -9.19 4.29 14.25
C GLU A 89 -7.69 4.58 13.99
N LEU A 90 -7.21 4.40 12.76
CA LEU A 90 -5.77 4.46 12.45
C LEU A 90 -5.28 5.74 11.77
N LEU A 91 -6.18 6.56 11.21
CA LEU A 91 -5.83 7.77 10.44
C LEU A 91 -6.49 9.05 10.97
N TYR A 92 -7.62 8.96 11.68
CA TYR A 92 -8.43 10.11 12.11
C TYR A 92 -8.81 10.09 13.59
N LYS A 93 -8.20 9.22 14.40
CA LYS A 93 -8.53 8.99 15.82
C LYS A 93 -8.67 10.27 16.64
N ASP A 94 -7.72 11.18 16.45
CA ASP A 94 -7.62 12.43 17.20
C ASP A 94 -8.03 13.63 16.31
N CYS A 95 -8.86 13.40 15.28
CA CYS A 95 -9.36 14.39 14.31
C CYS A 95 -10.89 14.52 14.36
N TYR A 96 -11.39 15.72 14.64
CA TYR A 96 -12.83 16.02 14.54
C TYR A 96 -13.26 16.06 13.07
N LEU A 97 -14.11 15.11 12.68
CA LEU A 97 -14.74 15.03 11.36
C LEU A 97 -16.22 15.37 11.48
N SER A 98 -16.76 16.15 10.54
CA SER A 98 -18.21 16.43 10.48
C SER A 98 -19.00 15.18 10.05
N PRO A 99 -20.29 15.06 10.39
CA PRO A 99 -21.14 13.97 9.90
C PRO A 99 -21.12 13.84 8.36
N SER A 100 -21.08 14.98 7.65
CA SER A 100 -20.95 15.01 6.19
C SER A 100 -19.59 14.50 5.68
N GLN A 101 -18.48 14.79 6.37
CA GLN A 101 -17.17 14.23 6.05
C GLN A 101 -17.11 12.71 6.34
N LEU A 102 -17.82 12.25 7.38
CA LEU A 102 -17.90 10.82 7.69
C LEU A 102 -18.64 10.05 6.59
N GLU A 103 -19.81 10.54 6.18
CA GLU A 103 -20.64 9.97 5.11
C GLU A 103 -19.91 9.98 3.75
N VAL A 104 -19.24 11.10 3.42
CA VAL A 104 -18.44 11.20 2.19
C VAL A 104 -17.23 10.26 2.24
N GLY A 105 -16.57 10.08 3.38
CA GLY A 105 -15.46 9.13 3.56
C GLY A 105 -15.87 7.70 3.22
N GLU A 106 -16.99 7.23 3.77
CA GLU A 106 -17.54 5.90 3.50
C GLU A 106 -17.92 5.73 2.01
N LYS A 107 -18.65 6.71 1.45
CA LYS A 107 -19.03 6.73 0.02
C LYS A 107 -17.83 6.71 -0.92
N GLN A 108 -16.71 7.36 -0.58
CA GLN A 108 -15.48 7.33 -1.36
C GLN A 108 -14.74 5.99 -1.24
N ILE A 109 -14.81 5.33 -0.08
CA ILE A 109 -14.27 3.97 0.09
C ILE A 109 -15.05 2.94 -0.75
N MET A 110 -16.38 3.04 -0.81
CA MET A 110 -17.22 2.10 -1.57
C MET A 110 -16.82 2.02 -3.06
N LYS A 111 -16.49 3.16 -3.67
CA LYS A 111 -15.99 3.28 -5.05
C LYS A 111 -14.70 2.51 -5.35
N PHE A 112 -13.88 2.20 -4.34
CA PHE A 112 -12.71 1.33 -4.54
C PHE A 112 -13.06 -0.16 -4.63
N TYR A 113 -14.28 -0.56 -4.25
CA TYR A 113 -14.77 -1.94 -4.32
C TYR A 113 -15.77 -2.19 -5.45
N GLU A 114 -16.52 -1.17 -5.88
CA GLU A 114 -17.42 -1.21 -7.05
C GLU A 114 -16.82 -1.92 -8.29
N PRO A 115 -15.63 -1.55 -8.81
CA PRO A 115 -15.03 -2.19 -9.99
C PRO A 115 -14.38 -3.56 -9.72
N VAL A 116 -14.50 -4.10 -8.50
CA VAL A 116 -13.81 -5.33 -8.08
C VAL A 116 -14.74 -6.53 -8.20
N SER A 117 -14.32 -7.55 -8.95
CA SER A 117 -15.09 -8.79 -9.12
C SER A 117 -15.23 -9.54 -7.80
N THR A 118 -16.40 -10.15 -7.55
CA THR A 118 -16.73 -10.77 -6.25
C THR A 118 -15.69 -11.80 -5.80
N GLN A 119 -15.17 -12.62 -6.72
CA GLN A 119 -14.10 -13.60 -6.49
C GLN A 119 -12.76 -13.00 -6.00
N SER A 120 -12.52 -11.71 -6.23
CA SER A 120 -11.29 -11.00 -5.86
C SER A 120 -11.44 -10.07 -4.65
N LEU A 121 -12.68 -9.76 -4.22
CA LEU A 121 -12.98 -8.82 -3.13
C LEU A 121 -12.17 -9.10 -1.86
N GLY A 122 -12.15 -10.35 -1.35
CA GLY A 122 -11.39 -10.69 -0.14
C GLY A 122 -9.87 -10.44 -0.29
N LYS A 123 -9.30 -10.76 -1.45
CA LYS A 123 -7.87 -10.53 -1.76
C LYS A 123 -7.55 -9.03 -1.92
N VAL A 124 -8.53 -8.22 -2.32
CA VAL A 124 -8.40 -6.77 -2.47
C VAL A 124 -8.61 -6.05 -1.14
N HIS A 125 -9.61 -6.42 -0.35
CA HIS A 125 -9.83 -5.91 1.01
C HIS A 125 -8.58 -6.11 1.89
N GLN A 126 -7.95 -7.28 1.87
CA GLN A 126 -6.70 -7.52 2.61
C GLN A 126 -5.53 -6.63 2.15
N GLN A 127 -5.48 -6.25 0.87
CA GLN A 127 -4.51 -5.26 0.38
C GLN A 127 -4.87 -3.84 0.86
N TYR A 128 -6.16 -3.51 0.96
CA TYR A 128 -6.63 -2.20 1.41
C TYR A 128 -6.37 -2.01 2.91
N VAL A 129 -6.71 -3.01 3.74
CA VAL A 129 -6.32 -3.11 5.16
C VAL A 129 -4.80 -2.94 5.33
N SER A 130 -4.01 -3.65 4.53
CA SER A 130 -2.54 -3.54 4.55
C SER A 130 -2.01 -2.15 4.15
N ARG A 131 -2.79 -1.37 3.39
CA ARG A 131 -2.45 0.00 2.96
C ARG A 131 -2.85 1.04 4.00
N ILE A 132 -4.02 0.90 4.64
CA ILE A 132 -4.43 1.77 5.75
C ILE A 132 -3.47 1.60 6.94
N LYS A 133 -3.16 0.36 7.33
CA LYS A 133 -2.16 0.09 8.38
C LYS A 133 -0.79 0.69 8.07
N MET A 134 -0.40 0.78 6.78
CA MET A 134 0.84 1.43 6.36
C MET A 134 0.82 2.96 6.44
N ALA A 135 -0.35 3.58 6.27
CA ALA A 135 -0.53 5.01 6.47
C ALA A 135 -0.55 5.36 7.97
N GLY A 136 -1.23 4.57 8.80
CA GLY A 136 -1.15 4.69 10.26
C GLY A 136 0.29 4.50 10.79
N GLU A 137 0.99 3.47 10.31
CA GLU A 137 2.44 3.27 10.55
C GLU A 137 3.32 4.47 10.10
N TYR A 138 2.84 5.34 9.20
CA TYR A 138 3.58 6.51 8.72
C TYR A 138 3.33 7.74 9.59
N ILE A 139 2.06 7.98 9.94
CA ILE A 139 1.58 9.03 10.87
C ILE A 139 2.20 8.83 12.25
N ALA A 140 2.00 7.65 12.86
CA ALA A 140 2.36 7.35 14.25
C ALA A 140 3.87 7.36 14.57
N LYS A 141 4.72 7.68 13.59
CA LYS A 141 6.16 7.89 13.77
C LYS A 141 6.53 9.36 14.07
N ASP A 142 5.63 10.30 13.77
CA ASP A 142 5.88 11.75 13.76
C ASP A 142 4.54 12.50 13.59
N PRO A 143 3.61 12.37 14.56
CA PRO A 143 2.20 12.77 14.37
C PRO A 143 2.02 14.29 14.19
N GLU A 144 2.95 15.10 14.72
CA GLU A 144 2.94 16.56 14.55
C GLU A 144 3.18 16.98 13.09
N LYS A 145 4.02 16.25 12.35
CA LYS A 145 4.48 16.62 11.00
C LYS A 145 3.90 15.73 9.90
N ARG A 146 3.16 14.68 10.27
CA ARG A 146 2.59 13.69 9.33
C ARG A 146 1.12 13.45 9.61
N TYR A 147 0.30 14.14 8.85
CA TYR A 147 -1.14 14.00 8.82
C TYR A 147 -1.61 13.26 7.55
N VAL A 148 -2.86 12.82 7.55
CA VAL A 148 -3.58 12.39 6.35
C VAL A 148 -4.56 13.48 5.91
N GLN A 149 -4.81 13.58 4.61
CA GLN A 149 -5.78 14.53 4.05
C GLN A 149 -7.21 14.15 4.49
N LEU A 150 -8.14 15.10 4.51
CA LEU A 150 -9.55 14.83 4.86
C LEU A 150 -10.15 13.68 4.03
N PRO A 151 -11.16 12.93 4.56
CA PRO A 151 -11.62 11.68 3.95
C PRO A 151 -12.07 11.79 2.50
N ASP A 152 -12.75 12.89 2.15
CA ASP A 152 -13.20 13.23 0.80
C ASP A 152 -12.06 13.25 -0.22
N ARG A 153 -10.92 13.83 0.18
CA ARG A 153 -9.74 14.04 -0.64
C ARG A 153 -8.81 12.83 -0.58
N TYR A 154 -8.61 12.23 0.59
CA TYR A 154 -7.75 11.06 0.75
C TYR A 154 -8.33 9.82 0.07
N PHE A 155 -9.63 9.54 0.22
CA PHE A 155 -10.29 8.42 -0.45
C PHE A 155 -10.81 8.75 -1.87
N SER A 156 -10.53 9.93 -2.41
CA SER A 156 -10.80 10.21 -3.83
C SER A 156 -10.04 9.22 -4.73
N THR A 157 -10.78 8.50 -5.56
CA THR A 157 -10.24 7.59 -6.59
C THR A 157 -9.36 8.32 -7.62
N HIS A 158 -9.49 9.63 -7.75
CA HIS A 158 -8.72 10.46 -8.67
C HIS A 158 -7.42 11.01 -8.05
N ASN A 159 -7.32 11.12 -6.73
CA ASN A 159 -6.16 11.72 -6.04
C ASN A 159 -4.94 10.77 -6.02
N PRO A 160 -3.82 11.08 -6.72
CA PRO A 160 -2.64 10.22 -6.73
C PRO A 160 -1.85 10.28 -5.42
N PHE A 161 -2.04 11.31 -4.59
CA PHE A 161 -1.38 11.50 -3.28
C PHE A 161 -2.22 10.96 -2.11
N GLY A 162 -3.49 10.61 -2.37
CA GLY A 162 -4.38 9.99 -1.39
C GLY A 162 -4.18 8.47 -1.27
N PHE A 163 -5.21 7.78 -0.81
CA PHE A 163 -5.22 6.32 -0.64
C PHE A 163 -4.76 5.58 -1.89
N ARG A 164 -5.13 6.04 -3.10
CA ARG A 164 -4.68 5.45 -4.39
C ARG A 164 -3.14 5.37 -4.50
N GLY A 165 -2.41 6.39 -4.05
CA GLY A 165 -0.94 6.44 -4.08
C GLY A 165 -0.26 5.36 -3.23
N THR A 166 -0.87 4.99 -2.10
CA THR A 166 -0.33 3.98 -1.16
C THR A 166 -0.11 2.59 -1.79
N LYS A 167 -0.70 2.29 -2.95
CA LYS A 167 -0.45 1.05 -3.70
C LYS A 167 1.05 0.89 -4.03
N ALA A 168 1.72 1.96 -4.46
CA ALA A 168 3.15 1.90 -4.79
C ALA A 168 4.01 1.60 -3.55
N TRP A 169 3.63 2.11 -2.39
CA TRP A 169 4.28 1.81 -1.12
C TRP A 169 4.03 0.36 -0.69
N TYR A 170 2.81 -0.15 -0.87
CA TYR A 170 2.46 -1.54 -0.62
C TYR A 170 3.27 -2.52 -1.48
N ASP A 171 3.35 -2.28 -2.78
CA ASP A 171 4.15 -3.11 -3.70
C ASP A 171 5.64 -3.07 -3.32
N LYS A 172 6.16 -1.91 -2.88
CA LYS A 172 7.53 -1.74 -2.38
C LYS A 172 7.77 -2.49 -1.05
N LYS A 173 6.85 -2.41 -0.08
CA LYS A 173 6.91 -3.15 1.21
C LYS A 173 6.85 -4.66 0.98
N LYS A 174 5.96 -5.14 0.08
CA LYS A 174 5.83 -6.54 -0.35
C LYS A 174 7.11 -7.06 -1.01
N LYS A 175 7.68 -6.31 -1.98
CA LYS A 175 8.96 -6.64 -2.63
C LYS A 175 10.12 -6.71 -1.62
N ARG A 176 10.21 -5.74 -0.69
CA ARG A 176 11.22 -5.72 0.37
C ARG A 176 11.09 -6.91 1.33
N LYS A 177 9.86 -7.30 1.72
CA LYS A 177 9.63 -8.48 2.57
C LYS A 177 10.17 -9.75 1.90
N ALA A 178 9.80 -10.01 0.64
CA ALA A 178 10.27 -11.18 -0.11
C ALA A 178 11.80 -11.20 -0.30
N GLN A 179 12.45 -10.03 -0.45
CA GLN A 179 13.91 -9.91 -0.52
C GLN A 179 14.59 -10.24 0.83
N ILE A 180 14.04 -9.77 1.96
CA ILE A 180 14.54 -10.06 3.31
C ILE A 180 14.39 -11.56 3.62
N GLU A 181 13.24 -12.13 3.29
CA GLU A 181 12.93 -13.55 3.47
C GLU A 181 13.88 -14.45 2.66
N ALA A 182 14.10 -14.16 1.38
CA ALA A 182 15.05 -14.88 0.55
C ALA A 182 16.50 -14.78 1.08
N LYS A 183 16.92 -13.60 1.56
CA LYS A 183 18.24 -13.42 2.22
C LYS A 183 18.34 -14.24 3.52
N SER A 184 17.29 -14.23 4.35
CA SER A 184 17.24 -14.98 5.61
C SER A 184 17.39 -16.49 5.38
N ILE A 185 16.68 -17.04 4.40
CA ILE A 185 16.76 -18.48 4.08
C ILE A 185 18.14 -18.85 3.53
N LEU A 186 18.69 -18.05 2.60
CA LEU A 186 20.04 -18.27 2.08
C LEU A 186 21.09 -18.25 3.21
N HIS A 187 21.03 -17.26 4.10
CA HIS A 187 21.95 -17.14 5.23
C HIS A 187 21.82 -18.33 6.22
N LYS A 188 20.60 -18.83 6.47
CA LYS A 188 20.37 -20.04 7.26
C LYS A 188 21.02 -21.28 6.63
N GLN A 189 20.91 -21.48 5.32
CA GLN A 189 21.57 -22.61 4.64
C GLN A 189 23.09 -22.48 4.62
N LEU A 190 23.63 -21.30 4.32
CA LEU A 190 25.08 -21.05 4.38
C LEU A 190 25.62 -21.34 5.79
N THR A 191 24.91 -20.89 6.83
CA THR A 191 25.28 -21.16 8.23
C THR A 191 25.25 -22.66 8.56
N ARG A 192 24.30 -23.43 8.02
CA ARG A 192 24.27 -24.90 8.17
C ARG A 192 25.47 -25.55 7.50
N ILE A 193 25.78 -25.21 6.25
CA ILE A 193 26.92 -25.75 5.50
C ILE A 193 28.24 -25.42 6.20
N LEU A 194 28.44 -24.18 6.66
CA LEU A 194 29.63 -23.78 7.41
C LEU A 194 29.77 -24.52 8.75
N LYS A 195 28.66 -24.74 9.48
CA LYS A 195 28.65 -25.54 10.71
C LYS A 195 28.91 -27.03 10.46
N ALA A 196 28.45 -27.59 9.34
CA ALA A 196 28.75 -28.96 8.93
C ALA A 196 30.23 -29.13 8.59
N LYS A 197 30.79 -28.25 7.73
CA LYS A 197 32.22 -28.26 7.37
C LYS A 197 33.14 -28.17 8.59
N LYS A 198 32.78 -27.39 9.62
CA LYS A 198 33.55 -27.27 10.88
C LYS A 198 33.48 -28.48 11.83
N LYS A 199 32.69 -29.53 11.53
CA LYS A 199 32.51 -30.70 12.43
C LYS A 199 33.20 -31.99 11.96
N GLU A 200 33.85 -31.98 10.79
CA GLU A 200 34.73 -33.00 10.18
C GLU A 200 34.23 -34.46 10.02
N LYS A 201 33.23 -34.93 10.76
CA LYS A 201 32.74 -36.31 10.68
C LYS A 201 31.92 -36.56 9.39
N ASN A 202 32.42 -37.46 8.55
CA ASN A 202 31.88 -37.92 7.25
C ASN A 202 31.71 -36.80 6.20
N ARG A 203 32.82 -36.49 5.52
CA ARG A 203 33.05 -35.29 4.69
C ARG A 203 32.21 -35.15 3.41
N GLU A 204 31.69 -36.23 2.80
CA GLU A 204 31.19 -36.16 1.41
C GLU A 204 29.70 -36.47 1.27
N SER A 205 29.25 -37.69 1.54
CA SER A 205 27.84 -38.10 1.37
C SER A 205 26.85 -37.23 2.15
N LEU A 206 27.27 -36.76 3.34
CA LEU A 206 26.48 -35.88 4.21
C LEU A 206 26.44 -34.44 3.67
N ASN A 207 27.57 -33.94 3.13
CA ASN A 207 27.61 -32.65 2.44
C ASN A 207 26.80 -32.68 1.13
N LEU A 208 26.83 -33.77 0.37
CA LEU A 208 26.08 -33.90 -0.89
C LEU A 208 24.56 -33.93 -0.64
N LYS A 209 24.11 -34.63 0.40
CA LYS A 209 22.70 -34.61 0.85
C LYS A 209 22.28 -33.21 1.31
N LEU A 210 23.06 -32.60 2.20
CA LEU A 210 22.81 -31.24 2.69
C LEU A 210 22.77 -30.20 1.55
N PHE A 211 23.63 -30.33 0.55
CA PHE A 211 23.66 -29.48 -0.63
C PHE A 211 22.37 -29.63 -1.46
N ARG A 212 21.96 -30.87 -1.80
CA ARG A 212 20.71 -31.14 -2.52
C ARG A 212 19.47 -30.63 -1.77
N GLU A 213 19.43 -30.75 -0.44
CA GLU A 213 18.37 -30.16 0.38
C GLU A 213 18.35 -28.62 0.30
N CYS A 214 19.52 -27.98 0.32
CA CYS A 214 19.64 -26.53 0.18
C CYS A 214 19.21 -26.07 -1.23
N GLU A 215 19.62 -26.78 -2.29
CA GLU A 215 19.18 -26.50 -3.65
C GLU A 215 17.67 -26.64 -3.82
N ALA A 216 17.06 -27.71 -3.28
CA ALA A 216 15.61 -27.90 -3.32
C ALA A 216 14.84 -26.77 -2.62
N GLN A 217 15.37 -26.20 -1.53
CA GLN A 217 14.78 -25.03 -0.87
C GLN A 217 15.04 -23.72 -1.65
N ILE A 218 16.17 -23.58 -2.33
CA ILE A 218 16.46 -22.44 -3.23
C ILE A 218 15.59 -22.48 -4.50
N ALA A 219 15.30 -23.67 -5.04
CA ALA A 219 14.41 -23.89 -6.18
C ALA A 219 12.98 -23.44 -5.84
N LYS A 220 12.41 -23.93 -4.73
CA LYS A 220 11.09 -23.48 -4.23
C LYS A 220 11.00 -21.96 -4.05
N LEU A 221 12.12 -21.29 -3.73
CA LEU A 221 12.19 -19.83 -3.68
C LEU A 221 12.33 -19.14 -5.04
N LYS A 222 12.77 -19.81 -6.11
CA LYS A 222 12.68 -19.29 -7.50
C LYS A 222 11.23 -19.34 -7.96
N ASP A 223 10.56 -20.48 -7.76
CA ASP A 223 9.17 -20.71 -8.18
C ASP A 223 8.22 -19.75 -7.47
N SER A 224 8.37 -19.58 -6.15
CA SER A 224 7.60 -18.62 -5.34
C SER A 224 7.79 -17.15 -5.78
N ARG A 225 8.87 -16.83 -6.50
CA ARG A 225 9.14 -15.48 -7.04
C ARG A 225 8.56 -15.24 -8.43
N SER A 226 8.09 -16.26 -9.14
CA SER A 226 7.54 -16.15 -10.50
C SER A 226 6.28 -15.27 -10.62
N ILE A 227 5.50 -15.19 -9.52
CA ILE A 227 4.14 -14.60 -9.48
C ILE A 227 4.10 -13.08 -9.76
N HIS A 228 5.24 -12.37 -9.78
CA HIS A 228 5.31 -10.93 -10.07
C HIS A 228 6.41 -10.54 -11.10
N ARG A 229 6.46 -11.24 -12.24
CA ARG A 229 6.80 -10.55 -13.50
C ARG A 229 5.51 -9.97 -14.11
N PRO A 230 5.32 -8.64 -14.18
CA PRO A 230 4.29 -8.09 -15.06
C PRO A 230 4.62 -8.49 -16.50
N LYS A 231 3.65 -9.05 -17.23
CA LYS A 231 3.81 -9.33 -18.66
C LYS A 231 3.91 -7.99 -19.40
N THR A 232 5.11 -7.60 -19.82
CA THR A 232 5.29 -6.51 -20.78
C THR A 232 4.56 -6.88 -22.06
N LYS A 233 3.68 -6.00 -22.57
CA LYS A 233 2.90 -6.28 -23.81
C LYS A 233 3.78 -6.45 -25.06
N TYR A 234 5.05 -6.06 -24.99
CA TYR A 234 6.04 -6.26 -26.03
C TYR A 234 6.91 -7.48 -25.70
N GLY A 235 6.82 -8.50 -26.57
CA GLY A 235 7.48 -9.79 -26.42
C GLY A 235 8.92 -9.78 -26.90
N VAL A 236 9.81 -9.03 -26.25
CA VAL A 236 11.26 -9.12 -26.51
C VAL A 236 11.90 -10.11 -25.54
N ARG A 237 12.35 -11.26 -26.06
CA ARG A 237 13.20 -12.19 -25.32
C ARG A 237 14.59 -11.54 -25.14
N ALA A 238 14.90 -11.10 -23.93
CA ALA A 238 16.24 -10.68 -23.56
C ALA A 238 17.18 -11.91 -23.45
N CYS A 239 17.63 -12.42 -24.59
CA CYS A 239 18.67 -13.44 -24.69
C CYS A 239 20.04 -12.76 -24.65
N CYS A 240 20.58 -12.57 -23.45
CA CYS A 240 21.98 -12.22 -23.22
C CYS A 240 22.55 -13.23 -22.22
N PHE A 241 23.32 -14.21 -22.71
CA PHE A 241 24.78 -14.15 -22.87
C PHE A 241 25.50 -14.59 -21.60
N LEU A 242 25.63 -15.91 -21.45
CA LEU A 242 26.75 -16.55 -20.76
C LEU A 242 27.76 -16.94 -21.84
N ASN A 243 28.77 -16.11 -22.07
CA ASN A 243 29.98 -16.55 -22.77
C ASN A 243 30.91 -17.17 -21.73
N SER A 244 31.28 -18.41 -21.94
CA SER A 244 32.46 -19.00 -21.30
C SER A 244 33.71 -18.51 -22.03
N HIS A 245 34.73 -18.08 -21.29
CA HIS A 245 36.11 -18.52 -21.43
C HIS A 245 36.90 -18.16 -20.17
#